data_AF-A0A8J7JC78-F1
#
_entry.id   AF-A0A8J7JC78-F1
#
_cell.length_a   1.000
_cell.length_b   1.000
_cell.length_c   1.000
_cell.angle_alpha   90.00
_cell.angle_beta   90.00
_cell.angle_gamma   90.00
#
_symmetry.space_group_name_H-M   'P 1'
#
loop_
_entity.id
_entity.type
_entity.pdbx_description
1 polymer ?
#
loop_
_entity_poly.entity_id
_entity_poly.type
_entity_poly.pdbx_seq_one_letter_code
_entity_poly.pdbx_strand_id
1 'polypeptide(L)'
;MQGFKKVNRLVMASVVGGAVVAGGAGSASAFENEFHAAYTLRAIASNFDDGSCTPLGSGIGGYSSGTNGVFNKAKSLSSEANQAHDGFLTEQRVRLNYTGKASDDLRLVSQFDISFLFGQGQYMENYQNAGLKQSSYNDGGGLGGGEVNLKTKALYIDSRIENTPIRFKVGLQPFTDPYKGTILSNVAAGIVSSYETDKFELQAGWFRLHAVELDYAKSGSSSYSVQGGKYIDPNTGLPFDDTWRTDDFYLVQGKYRPTPAVTVGASFYAWQSDWKSTFNSGTGAGSVNPSTGTAAATTGITPLNQDDLELYYAGLNGEYKFGKGGVVDGFFVYNFGQRLNHIIKEKQHVSAFETSASVRVPVGPDGLVRSTFIYTSGDNSLNGKRRTDFGGVVNVDGMPESYFTYPQTLMLFTSQVGAVTNRNVLHSVANEGTGIWGGFLGYDHNFTKKIFGSVNVGAVAAVKDPFQRAGNYIGTEYSGEVGYKVNTNTTIRVQGGTVLLGDYYKGTASEGNGKDPSNPYTARFVLSYLF
;
A
#
# COMPACT_ATOMS: atom_id res chain seq x y z
N MET A 1 -8.57 -13.83 -32.26
CA MET A 1 -8.23 -12.42 -31.93
C MET A 1 -6.71 -12.20 -31.99
N GLN A 2 -6.09 -12.21 -33.18
CA GLN A 2 -4.63 -11.97 -33.34
C GLN A 2 -4.29 -10.58 -33.96
N GLY A 3 -5.28 -9.71 -34.18
CA GLY A 3 -5.11 -8.43 -34.87
C GLY A 3 -4.81 -7.20 -34.00
N PHE A 4 -4.72 -7.32 -32.67
CA PHE A 4 -4.63 -6.16 -31.76
C PHE A 4 -3.23 -5.88 -31.17
N LYS A 5 -2.17 -6.58 -31.62
CA LYS A 5 -0.85 -6.52 -30.96
C LYS A 5 0.12 -5.42 -31.42
N LYS A 6 -0.20 -4.60 -32.44
CA LYS A 6 0.75 -3.63 -33.02
C LYS A 6 0.29 -2.16 -33.09
N VAL A 7 -0.88 -1.84 -32.56
CA VAL A 7 -1.36 -0.46 -32.43
C VAL A 7 -1.72 -0.27 -30.96
N ASN A 8 -0.98 0.57 -30.21
CA ASN A 8 -1.42 1.29 -28.99
C ASN A 8 -0.32 1.74 -28.01
N ARG A 9 0.98 1.71 -28.32
CA ARG A 9 1.95 2.50 -27.52
C ARG A 9 1.90 3.99 -27.85
N LEU A 10 1.51 4.34 -29.08
CA LEU A 10 1.51 5.73 -29.55
C LEU A 10 0.22 6.50 -29.21
N VAL A 11 -0.93 5.85 -28.95
CA VAL A 11 -2.22 6.54 -28.82
C VAL A 11 -2.51 7.01 -27.38
N MET A 12 -1.92 6.40 -26.34
CA MET A 12 -1.98 6.94 -24.97
C MET A 12 -0.80 7.84 -24.60
N ALA A 13 0.34 7.73 -25.28
CA ALA A 13 1.49 8.61 -25.07
C ALA A 13 1.39 9.96 -25.82
N SER A 14 0.47 10.11 -26.78
CA SER A 14 0.38 11.28 -27.67
C SER A 14 -0.51 12.42 -27.19
N VAL A 15 -0.96 12.44 -25.93
CA VAL A 15 -1.69 13.58 -25.32
C VAL A 15 -0.88 14.31 -24.24
N VAL A 16 0.36 13.90 -23.93
CA VAL A 16 1.23 14.57 -22.93
C VAL A 16 2.36 15.40 -23.57
N GLY A 17 2.45 15.47 -24.90
CA GLY A 17 3.45 16.27 -25.61
C GLY A 17 2.94 17.67 -25.95
N GLY A 18 3.04 18.62 -25.02
CA GLY A 18 2.66 20.01 -25.25
C GLY A 18 3.47 21.00 -24.42
N ALA A 19 4.60 21.44 -24.99
CA ALA A 19 5.38 22.63 -24.68
C ALA A 19 5.28 23.22 -23.25
N VAL A 20 6.26 22.89 -22.39
CA VAL A 20 6.67 23.80 -21.31
C VAL A 20 7.37 24.98 -21.98
N VAL A 21 6.61 26.01 -22.34
CA VAL A 21 7.20 27.32 -22.62
C VAL A 21 7.59 27.89 -21.25
N ALA A 22 8.89 27.94 -20.97
CA ALA A 22 9.43 28.72 -19.87
C ALA A 22 9.10 30.20 -20.13
N GLY A 23 7.93 30.64 -19.66
CA GLY A 23 7.51 32.04 -19.63
C GLY A 23 8.48 32.83 -18.75
N GLY A 24 8.80 34.05 -19.20
CA GLY A 24 9.91 34.87 -18.75
C GLY A 24 10.15 34.91 -17.24
N ALA A 25 11.42 34.79 -16.87
CA ALA A 25 11.91 35.08 -15.52
C ALA A 25 11.65 36.57 -15.19
N GLY A 26 10.48 36.85 -14.63
CA GLY A 26 10.24 38.08 -13.88
C GLY A 26 11.18 38.14 -12.67
N SER A 27 11.56 39.35 -12.29
CA SER A 27 12.49 39.63 -11.19
C SER A 27 12.16 38.80 -9.94
N ALA A 28 13.19 38.14 -9.38
CA ALA A 28 13.09 37.31 -8.19
C ALA A 28 12.48 38.07 -7.02
N SER A 29 11.16 37.96 -6.91
CA SER A 29 10.40 38.33 -5.73
C SER A 29 10.81 37.36 -4.62
N ALA A 30 10.98 37.84 -3.39
CA ALA A 30 11.36 36.97 -2.28
C ALA A 30 10.43 35.75 -2.23
N PHE A 31 10.99 34.54 -2.28
CA PHE A 31 10.20 33.31 -2.20
C PHE A 31 9.32 33.37 -0.95
N GLU A 32 8.01 33.20 -1.12
CA GLU A 32 7.16 32.93 0.04
C GLU A 32 7.44 31.49 0.48
N ASN A 33 7.76 31.33 1.76
CA ASN A 33 8.12 30.05 2.34
C ASN A 33 7.02 29.63 3.31
N GLU A 34 6.40 28.49 3.05
CA GLU A 34 5.47 27.84 3.98
C GLU A 34 6.17 26.63 4.59
N PHE A 35 6.08 26.52 5.92
CA PHE A 35 6.60 25.39 6.67
C PHE A 35 5.50 24.83 7.55
N HIS A 36 5.31 23.52 7.49
CA HIS A 36 4.39 22.80 8.36
C HIS A 36 5.10 21.57 8.91
N ALA A 37 4.74 21.17 10.13
CA ALA A 37 5.25 19.93 10.70
C ALA A 37 4.18 19.15 11.43
N ALA A 38 4.37 17.84 11.51
CA ALA A 38 3.56 16.97 12.35
C ALA A 38 4.49 16.12 13.21
N TYR A 39 4.28 16.14 14.52
CA TYR A 39 4.91 15.23 15.47
C TYR A 39 3.88 14.22 15.97
N THR A 40 4.25 12.95 16.04
CA THR A 40 3.43 11.91 16.65
C THR A 40 4.31 11.00 17.50
N LEU A 41 3.91 10.80 18.75
CA LEU A 41 4.46 9.80 19.66
C LEU A 41 3.39 8.76 19.94
N ARG A 42 3.76 7.48 19.91
CA ARG A 42 2.87 6.37 20.29
C ARG A 42 3.57 5.45 21.28
N ALA A 43 2.87 5.12 22.35
CA ALA A 43 3.23 4.05 23.26
C ALA A 43 2.19 2.93 23.08
N ILE A 44 2.66 1.71 22.82
CA ILE A 44 1.85 0.60 22.33
C ILE A 44 2.10 -0.60 23.24
N ALA A 45 1.03 -1.25 23.69
CA ALA A 45 1.04 -2.55 24.34
C ALA A 45 0.21 -3.51 23.50
N SER A 46 0.83 -4.57 22.98
CA SER A 46 0.25 -5.38 21.90
C SER A 46 0.89 -6.75 21.86
N ASN A 47 0.10 -7.80 21.56
CA ASN A 47 0.63 -9.10 21.13
C ASN A 47 0.71 -9.21 19.58
N PHE A 48 0.35 -8.13 18.89
CA PHE A 48 0.23 -8.07 17.44
C PHE A 48 1.28 -7.15 16.80
N ASP A 49 1.49 -5.96 17.36
CA ASP A 49 2.52 -5.01 16.94
C ASP A 49 3.86 -5.46 17.54
N ASP A 50 4.88 -5.71 16.72
CA ASP A 50 6.16 -6.29 17.16
C ASP A 50 7.37 -5.38 16.95
N GLY A 51 7.12 -4.10 16.66
CA GLY A 51 8.18 -3.10 16.44
C GLY A 51 8.94 -3.26 15.11
N SER A 52 8.74 -4.35 14.36
CA SER A 52 9.40 -4.50 13.07
C SER A 52 8.61 -3.77 11.97
N CYS A 53 9.33 -2.96 11.18
CA CYS A 53 8.81 -2.12 10.10
C CYS A 53 8.26 -2.90 8.89
N THR A 54 8.13 -4.22 9.03
CA THR A 54 7.63 -5.10 7.99
C THR A 54 6.13 -5.27 8.20
N PRO A 55 5.27 -4.89 7.22
CA PRO A 55 3.89 -5.39 7.20
C PRO A 55 3.88 -6.88 7.52
N LEU A 56 2.81 -7.42 8.10
CA LEU A 56 2.68 -8.89 8.28
C LEU A 56 2.77 -9.67 6.94
N GLY A 57 2.87 -8.98 5.81
CA GLY A 57 3.25 -9.53 4.50
C GLY A 57 4.74 -9.51 4.13
N SER A 58 5.60 -8.57 4.58
CA SER A 58 7.03 -8.58 4.16
C SER A 58 7.92 -9.48 5.03
N GLY A 59 7.30 -10.07 6.04
CA GLY A 59 7.77 -11.26 6.74
C GLY A 59 7.13 -12.55 6.22
N ILE A 60 6.89 -12.70 4.91
CA ILE A 60 7.11 -14.01 4.28
C ILE A 60 8.63 -14.26 4.27
N GLY A 61 9.21 -14.35 5.48
CA GLY A 61 10.48 -15.01 5.70
C GLY A 61 10.19 -16.49 5.53
N GLY A 62 10.27 -16.96 4.28
CA GLY A 62 9.98 -18.34 3.93
C GLY A 62 8.51 -18.69 4.06
N TYR A 63 7.80 -18.67 2.94
CA TYR A 63 7.09 -19.89 2.59
C TYR A 63 8.14 -21.01 2.62
N SER A 64 8.31 -21.70 3.75
CA SER A 64 8.78 -23.07 3.66
C SER A 64 7.65 -23.79 2.96
N SER A 65 7.82 -24.06 1.68
CA SER A 65 6.86 -24.60 0.72
C SER A 65 6.45 -26.04 1.04
N GLY A 66 5.98 -26.29 2.27
CA GLY A 66 5.66 -27.62 2.76
C GLY A 66 4.52 -27.70 3.79
N THR A 67 4.02 -26.59 4.36
CA THR A 67 2.94 -26.67 5.35
C THR A 67 2.09 -25.41 5.38
N ASN A 68 0.77 -25.59 5.20
CA ASN A 68 -0.35 -24.66 5.41
C ASN A 68 0.01 -23.29 5.98
N GLY A 69 -0.16 -22.23 5.17
CA GLY A 69 0.07 -20.81 5.48
C GLY A 69 0.04 -20.44 6.97
N VAL A 70 1.20 -20.58 7.61
CA VAL A 70 1.37 -20.40 9.05
C VAL A 70 1.40 -18.91 9.37
N PHE A 71 0.62 -18.48 10.36
CA PHE A 71 0.80 -17.24 11.12
C PHE A 71 2.17 -17.29 11.79
N ASN A 72 3.24 -17.02 11.04
CA ASN A 72 4.60 -17.18 11.54
C ASN A 72 5.01 -16.12 12.57
N LYS A 73 4.13 -15.17 12.91
CA LYS A 73 4.51 -14.05 13.76
C LYS A 73 3.43 -13.41 14.63
N ALA A 74 2.27 -14.05 14.82
CA ALA A 74 1.63 -13.89 16.13
C ALA A 74 2.59 -14.58 17.10
N LYS A 75 3.34 -13.77 17.85
CA LYS A 75 4.46 -14.19 18.70
C LYS A 75 4.13 -15.53 19.32
N SER A 76 4.99 -16.51 19.08
CA SER A 76 4.90 -17.80 19.76
C SER A 76 4.96 -17.54 21.28
N LEU A 77 3.78 -17.46 21.91
CA LEU A 77 3.56 -17.21 23.34
C LEU A 77 3.74 -18.51 24.15
N SER A 78 4.19 -19.61 23.56
CA SER A 78 4.29 -20.90 24.27
C SER A 78 5.69 -21.27 24.75
N SER A 79 6.76 -20.55 24.37
CA SER A 79 7.98 -20.65 25.16
C SER A 79 7.86 -19.67 26.34
N GLU A 80 8.00 -20.17 27.56
CA GLU A 80 7.98 -19.36 28.80
C GLU A 80 8.99 -18.19 28.76
N ALA A 81 9.97 -18.24 27.86
CA ALA A 81 10.92 -17.15 27.55
C ALA A 81 10.33 -16.03 26.66
N ASN A 82 9.32 -16.30 25.82
CA ASN A 82 8.65 -15.32 24.95
C ASN A 82 7.37 -14.72 25.55
N GLN A 83 6.79 -15.35 26.58
CA GLN A 83 5.67 -14.77 27.35
C GLN A 83 6.06 -13.49 28.10
N ALA A 84 7.36 -13.28 28.35
CA ALA A 84 7.88 -12.06 28.96
C ALA A 84 7.89 -10.83 28.02
N HIS A 85 7.40 -10.98 26.78
CA HIS A 85 7.41 -9.90 25.79
C HIS A 85 6.03 -9.63 25.16
N ASP A 86 4.97 -9.52 25.97
CA ASP A 86 3.93 -8.51 25.67
C ASP A 86 4.65 -7.15 25.59
N GLY A 87 4.96 -6.72 24.37
CA GLY A 87 5.96 -5.70 24.13
C GLY A 87 5.37 -4.33 24.35
N PHE A 88 5.77 -3.64 25.41
CA PHE A 88 5.62 -2.19 25.45
C PHE A 88 6.63 -1.58 24.47
N LEU A 89 6.12 -0.96 23.41
CA LEU A 89 6.93 -0.35 22.38
C LEU A 89 6.53 1.11 22.20
N THR A 90 7.52 1.98 22.05
CA THR A 90 7.28 3.41 21.87
C THR A 90 7.89 3.85 20.56
N GLU A 91 7.12 4.52 19.71
CA GLU A 91 7.61 5.03 18.44
C GLU A 91 7.35 6.52 18.29
N GLN A 92 8.25 7.17 17.58
CA GLN A 92 8.15 8.58 17.24
C GLN A 92 8.13 8.74 15.73
N ARG A 93 7.32 9.68 15.25
CA ARG A 93 7.26 10.10 13.86
C ARG A 93 7.20 11.62 13.76
N VAL A 94 8.02 12.18 12.88
CA VAL A 94 8.01 13.59 12.52
C VAL A 94 7.89 13.70 11.01
N ARG A 95 6.91 14.47 10.54
CA ARG A 95 6.79 14.86 9.13
C ARG A 95 7.06 16.34 9.01
N LEU A 96 7.94 16.70 8.08
CA LEU A 96 8.29 18.09 7.78
C LEU A 96 7.84 18.38 6.36
N ASN A 97 7.03 19.41 6.18
CA ASN A 97 6.60 19.90 4.89
C ASN A 97 7.18 21.29 4.67
N TYR A 98 7.74 21.50 3.49
CA TYR A 98 8.20 22.81 3.06
C TYR A 98 7.63 23.08 1.67
N THR A 99 7.09 24.29 1.49
CA THR A 99 6.65 24.77 0.18
C THR A 99 7.28 26.13 -0.09
N GLY A 100 8.10 26.18 -1.13
CA GLY A 100 8.65 27.43 -1.66
C GLY A 100 7.81 27.89 -2.84
N LYS A 101 7.13 29.03 -2.73
CA LYS A 101 6.38 29.63 -3.84
C LYS A 101 7.27 30.63 -4.57
N ALA A 102 7.50 30.35 -5.84
CA ALA A 102 8.18 31.28 -6.75
C ALA A 102 7.20 32.33 -7.28
N SER A 103 5.93 31.95 -7.45
CA SER A 103 4.80 32.81 -7.79
C SER A 103 3.48 32.15 -7.34
N ASP A 104 2.34 32.81 -7.55
CA ASP A 104 1.00 32.24 -7.31
C ASP A 104 0.74 30.96 -8.14
N ASP A 105 1.45 30.84 -9.26
CA ASP A 105 1.29 29.79 -10.26
C ASP A 105 2.45 28.78 -10.28
N LEU A 106 3.46 28.93 -9.41
CA LEU A 106 4.61 28.03 -9.37
C LEU A 106 5.13 27.83 -7.94
N ARG A 107 5.15 26.57 -7.49
CA ARG A 107 5.71 26.18 -6.20
C ARG A 107 6.52 24.90 -6.27
N LEU A 108 7.55 24.83 -5.44
CA LEU A 108 8.27 23.61 -5.09
C LEU A 108 7.67 23.06 -3.79
N VAL A 109 7.22 21.81 -3.81
CA VAL A 109 6.71 21.11 -2.64
C VAL A 109 7.69 20.03 -2.24
N SER A 110 8.12 20.03 -0.98
CA SER A 110 8.90 18.94 -0.39
C SER A 110 8.28 18.46 0.92
N GLN A 111 8.37 17.15 1.13
CA GLN A 111 7.94 16.50 2.35
C GLN A 111 8.95 15.45 2.77
N PHE A 112 9.34 15.49 4.04
CA PHE A 112 10.23 14.53 4.66
C PHE A 112 9.54 13.82 5.82
N ASP A 113 9.93 12.58 6.07
CA ASP A 113 9.40 11.73 7.13
C ASP A 113 10.57 11.12 7.92
N ILE A 114 10.58 11.37 9.21
CA ILE A 114 11.53 10.85 10.18
C ILE A 114 10.72 9.94 11.09
N SER A 115 11.12 8.69 11.23
CA SER A 115 10.40 7.78 12.10
C SER A 115 11.31 6.69 12.66
N PHE A 116 11.14 6.34 13.93
CA PHE A 116 11.94 5.34 14.61
C PHE A 116 11.23 4.78 15.84
N LEU A 117 11.68 3.61 16.31
CA LEU A 117 11.26 2.98 17.55
C LEU A 117 12.26 3.31 18.67
N PHE A 118 11.77 3.64 19.86
CA PHE A 118 12.61 3.89 21.02
C PHE A 118 13.34 2.60 21.42
N GLY A 119 14.64 2.70 21.67
CA GLY A 119 15.48 1.57 22.04
C GLY A 119 15.99 0.72 20.88
N GLN A 120 15.61 1.02 19.62
CA GLN A 120 16.15 0.31 18.46
C GLN A 120 17.62 0.72 18.22
N GLY A 121 18.53 -0.23 18.35
CA GLY A 121 19.96 0.02 18.41
C GLY A 121 20.57 0.48 17.07
N GLN A 122 21.53 1.40 17.15
CA GLN A 122 22.36 1.87 16.03
C GLN A 122 23.42 0.84 15.57
N TYR A 123 23.91 0.02 16.50
CA TYR A 123 25.20 -0.68 16.37
C TYR A 123 25.12 -2.08 15.76
N MET A 124 24.11 -2.39 14.93
CA MET A 124 23.97 -3.73 14.33
C MET A 124 25.00 -4.02 13.22
N GLU A 125 25.85 -3.06 12.85
CA GLU A 125 26.85 -3.19 11.77
C GLU A 125 27.83 -4.37 11.93
N ASN A 126 28.10 -4.84 13.15
CA ASN A 126 29.05 -5.95 13.39
C ASN A 126 28.42 -7.33 13.62
N TYR A 127 27.09 -7.48 13.58
CA TYR A 127 26.43 -8.79 13.64
C TYR A 127 26.14 -9.40 12.25
N GLN A 128 26.86 -8.95 11.21
CA GLN A 128 26.75 -9.51 9.85
C GLN A 128 27.15 -10.98 9.73
N ASN A 129 27.94 -11.53 10.66
CA ASN A 129 28.37 -12.93 10.65
C ASN A 129 27.28 -13.95 11.02
N ALA A 130 26.07 -13.52 11.40
CA ALA A 130 24.95 -14.42 11.69
C ALA A 130 23.95 -14.59 10.52
N GLY A 131 24.22 -14.03 9.33
CA GLY A 131 23.35 -14.19 8.16
C GLY A 131 22.03 -13.40 8.21
N LEU A 132 21.86 -12.53 9.21
CA LEU A 132 20.69 -11.66 9.34
C LEU A 132 21.02 -10.27 8.76
N LYS A 133 20.86 -10.11 7.45
CA LYS A 133 20.80 -8.77 6.83
C LYS A 133 19.49 -8.12 7.26
N GLN A 134 19.53 -7.23 8.24
CA GLN A 134 18.39 -6.37 8.55
C GLN A 134 18.52 -5.11 7.69
N SER A 135 17.61 -4.96 6.72
CA SER A 135 17.55 -3.77 5.86
C SER A 135 17.25 -2.54 6.72
N SER A 136 18.01 -1.46 6.50
CA SER A 136 18.18 -0.24 7.31
C SER A 136 16.93 0.67 7.44
N TYR A 137 15.72 0.12 7.47
CA TYR A 137 14.48 0.89 7.45
C TYR A 137 14.06 1.29 8.88
N ASN A 138 14.22 2.58 9.22
CA ASN A 138 13.91 3.17 10.55
C ASN A 138 14.81 2.67 11.70
N ASP A 139 16.04 2.24 11.40
CA ASP A 139 17.03 2.07 12.45
C ASP A 139 17.34 3.43 13.10
N GLY A 140 17.57 3.42 14.41
CA GLY A 140 17.73 4.60 15.25
C GLY A 140 16.90 4.61 16.53
N GLY A 141 17.25 5.48 17.48
CA GLY A 141 16.47 5.70 18.70
C GLY A 141 16.93 4.94 19.94
N GLY A 142 18.06 4.23 19.86
CA GLY A 142 18.73 3.59 20.99
C GLY A 142 19.57 4.54 21.87
N LEU A 143 20.09 4.00 22.99
CA LEU A 143 20.98 4.73 23.91
C LEU A 143 22.25 5.20 23.17
N GLY A 144 22.55 6.50 23.19
CA GLY A 144 23.68 7.10 22.47
C GLY A 144 23.45 7.37 20.96
N GLY A 145 22.19 7.31 20.50
CA GLY A 145 21.84 7.06 19.08
C GLY A 145 22.23 8.10 18.02
N GLY A 146 22.66 7.57 16.87
CA GLY A 146 22.21 7.82 15.49
C GLY A 146 21.76 6.46 14.89
N GLU A 147 21.84 6.15 13.59
CA GLU A 147 21.25 6.90 12.48
C GLU A 147 19.75 7.07 12.72
N VAL A 148 19.15 8.13 12.20
CA VAL A 148 17.70 8.33 12.16
C VAL A 148 17.39 8.71 10.71
N ASN A 149 16.63 7.88 10.03
CA ASN A 149 16.43 8.00 8.59
C ASN A 149 15.49 9.17 8.24
N LEU A 150 15.98 10.11 7.43
CA LEU A 150 15.17 11.14 6.77
C LEU A 150 14.70 10.63 5.41
N LYS A 151 13.40 10.35 5.26
CA LYS A 151 12.83 9.81 4.03
C LYS A 151 12.10 10.90 3.25
N THR A 152 12.45 11.09 1.98
CA THR A 152 11.68 11.95 1.09
C THR A 152 10.36 11.27 0.76
N LYS A 153 9.25 11.91 1.13
CA LYS A 153 7.87 11.47 0.82
C LYS A 153 7.22 12.31 -0.28
N ALA A 154 7.74 13.51 -0.55
CA ALA A 154 7.36 14.26 -1.73
C ALA A 154 8.49 15.20 -2.11
N LEU A 155 8.71 15.37 -3.41
CA LEU A 155 9.57 16.38 -4.00
C LEU A 155 9.10 16.62 -5.44
N TYR A 156 8.31 17.67 -5.64
CA TYR A 156 7.72 17.96 -6.95
C TYR A 156 7.49 19.45 -7.17
N ILE A 157 7.46 19.83 -8.43
CA ILE A 157 6.98 21.14 -8.88
C ILE A 157 5.48 21.04 -9.09
N ASP A 158 4.74 22.01 -8.55
CA ASP A 158 3.32 22.22 -8.79
C ASP A 158 3.17 23.58 -9.48
N SER A 159 2.66 23.56 -10.71
CA SER A 159 2.49 24.75 -11.51
C SER A 159 1.09 24.85 -12.06
N ARG A 160 0.53 26.05 -12.08
CA ARG A 160 -0.70 26.39 -12.79
C ARG A 160 -0.32 27.15 -14.05
N ILE A 161 -0.95 26.86 -15.18
CA ILE A 161 -0.79 27.75 -16.35
C ILE A 161 -1.62 29.00 -16.06
N GLU A 162 -0.96 30.15 -16.09
CA GLU A 162 -1.55 31.46 -15.88
C GLU A 162 -2.85 31.64 -16.68
N ASN A 163 -3.89 32.18 -16.05
CA ASN A 163 -5.21 32.42 -16.66
C ASN A 163 -5.94 31.17 -17.16
N THR A 164 -5.52 29.96 -16.75
CA THR A 164 -6.23 28.72 -17.04
C THR A 164 -6.60 27.94 -15.76
N PRO A 165 -7.55 27.01 -15.85
CA PRO A 165 -7.81 26.03 -14.79
C PRO A 165 -6.84 24.83 -14.80
N ILE A 166 -5.80 24.85 -15.64
CA ILE A 166 -4.88 23.71 -15.81
C ILE A 166 -3.73 23.81 -14.81
N ARG A 167 -3.46 22.71 -14.11
CA ARG A 167 -2.30 22.51 -13.22
C ARG A 167 -1.48 21.31 -13.65
N PHE A 168 -0.19 21.34 -13.35
CA PHE A 168 0.75 20.25 -13.53
C PHE A 168 1.50 19.98 -12.24
N LYS A 169 1.70 18.70 -11.95
CA LYS A 169 2.61 18.24 -10.91
C LYS A 169 3.66 17.34 -11.52
N VAL A 170 4.93 17.68 -11.33
CA VAL A 170 6.07 16.96 -11.90
C VAL A 170 7.07 16.61 -10.80
N GLY A 171 7.28 15.32 -10.57
CA GLY A 171 8.23 14.82 -9.57
C GLY A 171 7.64 13.69 -8.71
N LEU A 172 8.28 13.46 -7.57
CA LEU A 172 7.87 12.48 -6.58
C LEU A 172 6.70 13.04 -5.77
N GLN A 173 5.49 12.51 -5.97
CA GLN A 173 4.27 13.09 -5.41
C GLN A 173 3.34 12.02 -4.84
N PRO A 174 2.57 12.33 -3.79
CA PRO A 174 1.53 11.43 -3.29
C PRO A 174 0.40 11.30 -4.33
N PHE A 175 -0.08 10.07 -4.48
CA PHE A 175 -1.26 9.74 -5.28
C PHE A 175 -2.14 8.75 -4.53
N THR A 176 -3.45 9.00 -4.56
CA THR A 176 -4.46 8.10 -4.03
C THR A 176 -5.60 8.05 -5.03
N ASP A 177 -5.95 6.84 -5.47
CA ASP A 177 -7.08 6.62 -6.36
C ASP A 177 -8.43 6.98 -5.68
N PRO A 178 -9.50 7.31 -6.45
CA PRO A 178 -10.80 7.70 -5.92
C PRO A 178 -11.59 6.52 -5.33
N TYR A 179 -11.04 5.32 -5.35
CA TYR A 179 -11.61 4.08 -4.80
C TYR A 179 -11.07 3.80 -3.39
N LYS A 180 -10.77 4.87 -2.65
CA LYS A 180 -10.25 4.84 -1.28
C LYS A 180 -8.89 4.15 -1.16
N GLY A 181 -8.08 4.23 -2.21
CA GLY A 181 -6.70 3.77 -2.20
C GLY A 181 -6.53 2.27 -2.40
N THR A 182 -7.51 1.61 -3.04
CA THR A 182 -7.52 0.15 -3.21
C THR A 182 -6.71 -0.31 -4.41
N ILE A 183 -6.39 0.60 -5.34
CA ILE A 183 -5.50 0.35 -6.48
C ILE A 183 -4.11 0.88 -6.18
N LEU A 184 -3.99 2.17 -5.85
CA LEU A 184 -2.72 2.84 -5.54
C LEU A 184 -2.97 3.98 -4.55
N SER A 185 -2.29 3.92 -3.41
CA SER A 185 -2.30 4.94 -2.36
C SER A 185 -0.91 5.14 -1.78
N ASN A 186 0.02 5.60 -2.61
CA ASN A 186 1.40 5.84 -2.18
C ASN A 186 2.01 7.04 -2.91
N VAL A 187 3.31 7.23 -2.77
CA VAL A 187 4.11 8.24 -3.42
C VAL A 187 4.76 7.63 -4.66
N ALA A 188 4.61 8.28 -5.80
CA ALA A 188 5.22 7.84 -7.05
C ALA A 188 5.83 9.02 -7.82
N ALA A 189 6.88 8.74 -8.60
CA ALA A 189 7.52 9.72 -9.45
C ALA A 189 6.79 9.79 -10.79
N GLY A 190 6.36 10.99 -11.20
CA GLY A 190 5.60 11.10 -12.43
C GLY A 190 5.16 12.52 -12.77
N ILE A 191 4.30 12.59 -13.78
CA ILE A 191 3.69 13.82 -14.27
C ILE A 191 2.18 13.65 -14.22
N VAL A 192 1.50 14.62 -13.62
CA VAL A 192 0.05 14.66 -13.55
C VAL A 192 -0.42 16.04 -13.99
N SER A 193 -1.30 16.09 -14.97
CA SER A 193 -2.04 17.29 -15.35
C SER A 193 -3.46 17.20 -14.81
N SER A 194 -4.00 18.32 -14.34
CA SER A 194 -5.39 18.43 -13.90
C SER A 194 -6.04 19.69 -14.43
N TYR A 195 -7.26 19.56 -14.92
CA TYR A 195 -8.18 20.64 -15.26
C TYR A 195 -9.29 20.68 -14.21
N GLU A 196 -9.45 21.80 -13.51
CA GLU A 196 -10.45 21.90 -12.44
C GLU A 196 -11.33 23.15 -12.58
N THR A 197 -12.64 22.94 -12.47
CA THR A 197 -13.70 23.95 -12.41
C THR A 197 -14.64 23.60 -11.26
N ASP A 198 -15.57 24.51 -10.93
CA ASP A 198 -16.57 24.27 -9.88
C ASP A 198 -17.35 22.96 -10.05
N LYS A 199 -17.67 22.59 -11.30
CA LYS A 199 -18.50 21.42 -11.62
C LYS A 199 -17.72 20.21 -12.11
N PHE A 200 -16.51 20.39 -12.62
CA PHE A 200 -15.80 19.34 -13.33
C PHE A 200 -14.31 19.36 -13.01
N GLU A 201 -13.76 18.18 -12.75
CA GLU A 201 -12.34 17.93 -12.51
C GLU A 201 -11.92 16.80 -13.46
N LEU A 202 -10.87 16.99 -14.24
CA LEU A 202 -10.26 15.97 -15.08
C LEU A 202 -8.77 15.90 -14.73
N GLN A 203 -8.25 14.70 -14.58
CA GLN A 203 -6.84 14.45 -14.33
C GLN A 203 -6.34 13.38 -15.29
N ALA A 204 -5.16 13.61 -15.85
CA ALA A 204 -4.44 12.64 -16.65
C ALA A 204 -2.98 12.63 -16.24
N GLY A 205 -2.33 11.48 -16.29
CA GLY A 205 -0.96 11.40 -15.85
C GLY A 205 -0.31 10.07 -16.10
N TRP A 206 0.96 10.04 -15.74
CA TRP A 206 1.82 8.87 -15.82
C TRP A 206 2.77 8.88 -14.62
N PHE A 207 2.93 7.72 -14.02
CA PHE A 207 3.90 7.45 -12.98
C PHE A 207 4.83 6.33 -13.40
N ARG A 208 6.10 6.48 -13.06
CA ARG A 208 7.07 5.40 -13.00
C ARG A 208 7.11 4.89 -11.58
N LEU A 209 6.58 3.69 -11.37
CA LEU A 209 6.54 3.04 -10.06
C LEU A 209 7.91 2.45 -9.73
N HIS A 210 8.53 1.80 -10.71
CA HIS A 210 9.84 1.19 -10.59
C HIS A 210 10.61 1.34 -11.90
N ALA A 211 11.92 1.54 -11.80
CA ALA A 211 12.83 1.27 -12.88
C ALA A 211 14.13 0.72 -12.30
N VAL A 212 14.60 -0.37 -12.88
CA VAL A 212 15.89 -0.93 -12.52
C VAL A 212 16.74 -0.97 -13.77
N GLU A 213 17.85 -0.28 -13.71
CA GLU A 213 18.98 -0.53 -14.58
C GLU A 213 19.65 -1.80 -14.04
N LEU A 214 19.59 -2.88 -14.83
CA LEU A 214 20.32 -4.10 -14.49
C LEU A 214 21.80 -3.85 -14.77
N ASP A 215 22.50 -3.22 -13.83
CA ASP A 215 23.95 -3.00 -13.88
C ASP A 215 24.71 -4.31 -13.52
N TYR A 216 24.29 -5.43 -14.15
CA TYR A 216 24.84 -6.78 -13.92
C TYR A 216 26.27 -6.94 -14.43
N ALA A 217 26.77 -5.97 -15.21
CA ALA A 217 28.09 -5.99 -15.83
C ALA A 217 29.25 -5.51 -14.92
N LYS A 218 28.97 -4.94 -13.74
CA LYS A 218 30.02 -4.35 -12.87
C LYS A 218 30.32 -5.11 -11.58
N SER A 219 29.44 -6.00 -11.13
CA SER A 219 29.79 -6.90 -10.03
C SER A 219 30.64 -8.02 -10.61
N GLY A 220 31.93 -8.09 -10.27
CA GLY A 220 32.92 -9.04 -10.80
C GLY A 220 32.68 -10.53 -10.50
N SER A 221 31.41 -10.96 -10.41
CA SER A 221 31.01 -12.35 -10.29
C SER A 221 31.37 -13.09 -11.58
N SER A 222 32.37 -13.96 -11.46
CA SER A 222 33.25 -14.48 -12.51
C SER A 222 32.63 -15.56 -13.41
N SER A 223 31.31 -15.56 -13.62
CA SER A 223 30.60 -16.70 -14.24
C SER A 223 29.73 -16.35 -15.46
N TYR A 224 29.84 -15.15 -16.01
CA TYR A 224 29.11 -14.79 -17.24
C TYR A 224 30.01 -14.93 -18.47
N SER A 225 29.57 -15.70 -19.46
CA SER A 225 30.20 -15.75 -20.77
C SER A 225 29.66 -14.63 -21.65
N VAL A 226 30.55 -13.74 -22.11
CA VAL A 226 30.23 -12.80 -23.19
C VAL A 226 30.39 -13.55 -24.50
N GLN A 227 29.29 -13.83 -25.20
CA GLN A 227 29.33 -14.40 -26.54
C GLN A 227 28.78 -13.37 -27.52
N GLY A 228 29.64 -12.86 -28.41
CA GLY A 228 29.25 -11.88 -29.43
C GLY A 228 28.87 -10.49 -28.90
N GLY A 229 29.42 -10.07 -27.75
CA GLY A 229 29.17 -8.74 -27.17
C GLY A 229 27.85 -8.61 -26.42
N LYS A 230 27.07 -9.70 -26.29
CA LYS A 230 25.90 -9.78 -25.42
C LYS A 230 26.24 -10.57 -24.16
N TYR A 231 25.78 -10.10 -23.01
CA TYR A 231 25.79 -10.89 -21.79
C TYR A 231 24.73 -11.98 -21.93
N ILE A 232 25.15 -13.23 -21.80
CA ILE A 232 24.26 -14.39 -21.81
C ILE A 232 24.09 -14.83 -20.36
N ASP A 233 22.83 -14.94 -19.91
CA ASP A 233 22.55 -15.64 -18.65
C ASP A 233 22.99 -17.09 -18.79
N PRO A 234 24.01 -17.56 -18.04
CA PRO A 234 24.58 -18.89 -18.21
C PRO A 234 23.57 -20.00 -17.92
N ASN A 235 22.48 -19.69 -17.21
CA ASN A 235 21.47 -20.68 -16.86
C ASN A 235 20.33 -20.77 -17.89
N THR A 236 20.08 -19.71 -18.67
CA THR A 236 18.99 -19.70 -19.67
C THR A 236 19.48 -19.67 -21.11
N GLY A 237 20.75 -19.31 -21.34
CA GLY A 237 21.31 -19.17 -22.69
C GLY A 237 20.72 -18.00 -23.48
N LEU A 238 19.92 -17.15 -22.83
CA LEU A 238 19.26 -16.03 -23.48
C LEU A 238 20.11 -14.76 -23.36
N PRO A 239 20.26 -13.98 -24.44
CA PRO A 239 20.88 -12.67 -24.36
C PRO A 239 20.02 -11.73 -23.51
N PHE A 240 20.65 -10.99 -22.60
CA PHE A 240 20.04 -9.82 -21.96
C PHE A 240 19.93 -8.70 -23.01
N ASP A 241 18.83 -8.68 -23.77
CA ASP A 241 18.64 -7.73 -24.89
C ASP A 241 18.00 -6.40 -24.47
N ASP A 242 17.65 -6.20 -23.19
CA ASP A 242 17.15 -4.92 -22.66
C ASP A 242 17.69 -4.65 -21.25
N THR A 243 18.44 -3.56 -21.09
CA THR A 243 19.08 -3.18 -19.83
C THR A 243 18.16 -2.38 -18.91
N TRP A 244 17.04 -1.88 -19.45
CA TRP A 244 16.04 -1.10 -18.71
C TRP A 244 14.74 -1.87 -18.62
N ARG A 245 14.19 -1.91 -17.41
CA ARG A 245 12.85 -2.43 -17.13
C ARG A 245 12.08 -1.37 -16.38
N THR A 246 10.85 -1.15 -16.79
CA THR A 246 9.98 -0.13 -16.22
C THR A 246 8.66 -0.73 -15.77
N ASP A 247 8.17 -0.16 -14.68
CA ASP A 247 6.83 -0.38 -14.18
C ASP A 247 6.10 0.97 -14.24
N ASP A 248 5.19 1.09 -15.20
CA ASP A 248 4.55 2.33 -15.60
C ASP A 248 3.05 2.27 -15.31
N PHE A 249 2.54 3.31 -14.65
CA PHE A 249 1.13 3.47 -14.30
C PHE A 249 0.57 4.72 -14.96
N TYR A 250 -0.34 4.53 -15.91
CA TYR A 250 -1.03 5.57 -16.64
C TYR A 250 -2.43 5.78 -16.06
N LEU A 251 -2.87 7.03 -16.00
CA LEU A 251 -4.19 7.35 -15.47
C LEU A 251 -4.91 8.42 -16.26
N VAL A 252 -6.24 8.25 -16.35
CA VAL A 252 -7.20 9.29 -16.70
C VAL A 252 -8.38 9.14 -15.75
N GLN A 253 -8.75 10.22 -15.06
CA GLN A 253 -9.88 10.22 -14.14
C GLN A 253 -10.63 11.54 -14.17
N GLY A 254 -11.95 11.48 -14.03
CA GLY A 254 -12.81 12.64 -14.02
C GLY A 254 -13.81 12.60 -12.87
N LYS A 255 -14.19 13.79 -12.37
CA LYS A 255 -15.29 13.98 -11.43
C LYS A 255 -16.22 15.05 -11.97
N TYR A 256 -17.51 14.84 -11.77
CA TYR A 256 -18.56 15.77 -12.12
C TYR A 256 -19.48 16.02 -10.92
N ARG A 257 -19.80 17.29 -10.68
CA ARG A 257 -20.61 17.77 -9.56
C ARG A 257 -21.88 18.43 -10.13
N PRO A 258 -22.90 17.64 -10.52
CA PRO A 258 -24.13 18.19 -11.09
C PRO A 258 -24.85 19.13 -10.11
N THR A 259 -24.71 18.86 -8.80
CA THR A 259 -25.16 19.72 -7.71
C THR A 259 -24.07 19.79 -6.63
N PRO A 260 -24.10 20.77 -5.71
CA PRO A 260 -23.15 20.81 -4.59
C PRO A 260 -23.19 19.57 -3.68
N ALA A 261 -24.31 18.83 -3.68
CA ALA A 261 -24.51 17.64 -2.87
C ALA A 261 -24.11 16.34 -3.58
N VAL A 262 -24.04 16.31 -4.92
CA VAL A 262 -23.78 15.08 -5.68
C VAL A 262 -22.43 15.20 -6.37
N THR A 263 -21.59 14.19 -6.19
CA THR A 263 -20.36 13.99 -6.98
C THR A 263 -20.41 12.61 -7.61
N VAL A 264 -20.14 12.54 -8.91
CA VAL A 264 -19.93 11.27 -9.63
C VAL A 264 -18.56 11.31 -10.28
N GLY A 265 -17.90 10.16 -10.39
CA GLY A 265 -16.60 10.06 -11.01
C GLY A 265 -16.43 8.77 -11.80
N ALA A 266 -15.48 8.81 -12.71
CA ALA A 266 -15.05 7.67 -13.51
C ALA A 266 -13.54 7.73 -13.68
N SER A 267 -12.88 6.58 -13.72
CA SER A 267 -11.48 6.52 -14.08
C SER A 267 -11.11 5.31 -14.91
N PHE A 268 -10.02 5.46 -15.63
CA PHE A 268 -9.33 4.41 -16.35
C PHE A 268 -7.85 4.44 -15.99
N TYR A 269 -7.31 3.32 -15.55
CA TYR A 269 -5.88 3.16 -15.30
C TYR A 269 -5.31 2.04 -16.15
N ALA A 270 -4.06 2.19 -16.58
CA ALA A 270 -3.29 1.14 -17.20
C ALA A 270 -2.00 0.94 -16.41
N TRP A 271 -1.77 -0.29 -15.95
CA TRP A 271 -0.56 -0.70 -15.26
C TRP A 271 0.20 -1.67 -16.15
N GLN A 272 1.39 -1.25 -16.57
CA GLN A 272 2.23 -2.00 -17.49
C GLN A 272 3.59 -2.21 -16.86
N SER A 273 4.04 -3.46 -16.84
CA SER A 273 5.39 -3.81 -16.43
C SER A 273 6.02 -4.68 -17.50
N ASP A 274 7.21 -4.31 -17.96
CA ASP A 274 8.03 -5.13 -18.85
C ASP A 274 9.15 -5.85 -18.08
N TRP A 275 8.99 -5.95 -16.76
CA TRP A 275 9.91 -6.68 -15.91
C TRP A 275 10.08 -8.11 -16.46
N LYS A 276 11.32 -8.60 -16.50
CA LYS A 276 11.61 -9.97 -16.94
C LYS A 276 12.40 -10.78 -15.91
N SER A 277 11.82 -11.12 -14.78
CA SER A 277 12.45 -11.96 -13.77
C SER A 277 12.95 -13.30 -14.34
N THR A 278 14.21 -13.34 -14.78
CA THR A 278 15.03 -14.54 -14.79
C THR A 278 15.54 -14.78 -13.37
N PHE A 279 14.66 -14.77 -12.37
CA PHE A 279 15.03 -15.24 -11.04
C PHE A 279 15.08 -16.77 -11.10
N ASN A 280 16.17 -17.26 -11.67
CA ASN A 280 16.54 -18.65 -11.53
C ASN A 280 16.85 -18.83 -10.04
N SER A 281 16.05 -19.63 -9.34
CA SER A 281 16.32 -20.08 -7.97
C SER A 281 17.52 -21.03 -7.97
N GLY A 282 18.66 -20.54 -8.46
CA GLY A 282 19.96 -21.20 -8.43
C GLY A 282 20.48 -21.18 -7.01
N THR A 283 20.16 -22.25 -6.28
CA THR A 283 21.06 -22.89 -5.30
C THR A 283 21.59 -22.08 -4.11
N GLY A 284 20.93 -21.01 -3.65
CA GLY A 284 21.56 -20.20 -2.58
C GLY A 284 20.70 -19.35 -1.65
N ALA A 285 19.43 -19.70 -1.37
CA ALA A 285 18.69 -19.38 -0.13
C ALA A 285 17.20 -19.70 -0.34
N GLY A 286 16.74 -20.81 0.23
CA GLY A 286 15.35 -21.29 0.07
C GLY A 286 15.17 -22.26 -1.10
N SER A 287 15.71 -23.47 -0.94
CA SER A 287 15.44 -24.59 -1.85
C SER A 287 13.93 -24.81 -2.01
N VAL A 288 13.42 -24.59 -3.22
CA VAL A 288 12.27 -25.36 -3.72
C VAL A 288 12.81 -26.77 -3.93
N ASN A 289 12.46 -27.69 -3.04
CA ASN A 289 12.82 -29.10 -3.16
C ASN A 289 12.05 -29.69 -4.36
N PRO A 290 12.71 -30.12 -5.45
CA PRO A 290 12.03 -30.64 -6.64
C PRO A 290 11.41 -32.04 -6.43
N SER A 291 11.54 -32.63 -5.24
CA SER A 291 11.05 -34.00 -4.97
C SER A 291 9.59 -34.10 -4.49
N THR A 292 8.88 -33.00 -4.23
CA THR A 292 7.47 -33.05 -3.77
C THR A 292 6.44 -32.53 -4.77
N GLY A 293 6.83 -32.03 -5.95
CA GLY A 293 5.88 -31.63 -7.00
C GLY A 293 4.92 -30.47 -6.63
N THR A 294 5.01 -29.91 -5.43
CA THR A 294 4.22 -28.78 -4.96
C THR A 294 5.00 -27.48 -5.21
N ALA A 295 4.85 -26.92 -6.41
CA ALA A 295 5.27 -25.56 -6.69
C ALA A 295 4.58 -24.60 -5.70
N ALA A 296 5.37 -23.78 -5.01
CA ALA A 296 4.83 -22.73 -4.15
C ALA A 296 4.01 -21.76 -5.01
N ALA A 297 2.70 -21.73 -4.80
CA ALA A 297 1.82 -20.78 -5.45
C ALA A 297 2.21 -19.37 -4.97
N THR A 298 2.85 -18.58 -5.83
CA THR A 298 3.10 -17.17 -5.56
C THR A 298 1.75 -16.49 -5.31
N THR A 299 1.61 -15.93 -4.13
CA THR A 299 0.37 -15.34 -3.59
C THR A 299 0.02 -14.06 -4.36
N GLY A 300 -1.24 -13.87 -4.77
CA GLY A 300 -1.72 -12.62 -5.40
C GLY A 300 -1.10 -12.19 -6.75
N ILE A 301 -1.32 -10.91 -7.11
CA ILE A 301 -0.66 -10.24 -8.24
C ILE A 301 0.62 -9.58 -7.70
N THR A 302 1.72 -10.35 -7.60
CA THR A 302 3.04 -9.84 -7.17
C THR A 302 4.01 -9.75 -8.36
N PRO A 303 4.52 -8.55 -8.73
CA PRO A 303 5.52 -8.27 -9.77
C PRO A 303 6.83 -9.02 -9.61
N LEU A 304 7.17 -9.45 -8.38
CA LEU A 304 8.46 -10.06 -8.04
C LEU A 304 8.87 -11.27 -8.89
N ASN A 305 7.89 -12.01 -9.41
CA ASN A 305 8.12 -13.18 -10.28
C ASN A 305 7.27 -13.10 -11.56
N GLN A 306 6.78 -11.91 -11.91
CA GLN A 306 5.80 -11.73 -12.98
C GLN A 306 6.41 -10.90 -14.10
N ASP A 307 6.58 -11.57 -15.22
CA ASP A 307 7.04 -10.95 -16.44
C ASP A 307 5.86 -10.43 -17.24
N ASP A 308 6.05 -9.35 -18.00
CA ASP A 308 5.05 -8.75 -18.90
C ASP A 308 3.64 -8.64 -18.28
N LEU A 309 3.46 -7.65 -17.41
CA LEU A 309 2.16 -7.28 -16.84
C LEU A 309 1.46 -6.25 -17.75
N GLU A 310 0.19 -6.50 -18.04
CA GLU A 310 -0.67 -5.54 -18.74
C GLU A 310 -2.06 -5.60 -18.11
N LEU A 311 -2.28 -4.77 -17.09
CA LEU A 311 -3.54 -4.65 -16.38
C LEU A 311 -4.19 -3.31 -16.63
N TYR A 312 -5.51 -3.33 -16.69
CA TYR A 312 -6.36 -2.17 -16.89
C TYR A 312 -7.40 -2.13 -15.79
N TYR A 313 -7.72 -0.93 -15.32
CA TYR A 313 -8.76 -0.70 -14.33
C TYR A 313 -9.76 0.27 -14.92
N ALA A 314 -11.03 -0.09 -14.89
CA ALA A 314 -12.12 0.81 -15.24
C ALA A 314 -13.07 0.89 -14.04
N GLY A 315 -13.37 2.08 -13.58
CA GLY A 315 -14.22 2.23 -12.40
C GLY A 315 -15.10 3.47 -12.42
N LEU A 316 -16.07 3.43 -11.51
CA LEU A 316 -17.04 4.48 -11.25
C LEU A 316 -17.14 4.68 -9.74
N ASN A 317 -17.31 5.92 -9.32
CA ASN A 317 -17.54 6.26 -7.93
C ASN A 317 -18.62 7.34 -7.80
N GLY A 318 -19.30 7.36 -6.66
CA GLY A 318 -20.37 8.30 -6.38
C GLY A 318 -20.38 8.72 -4.93
N GLU A 319 -20.76 9.96 -4.68
CA GLU A 319 -20.97 10.54 -3.36
C GLU A 319 -22.21 11.43 -3.39
N TYR A 320 -23.06 11.27 -2.38
CA TYR A 320 -24.20 12.13 -2.09
C TYR A 320 -24.12 12.64 -0.65
N LYS A 321 -24.05 13.96 -0.50
CA LYS A 321 -24.06 14.65 0.79
C LYS A 321 -25.47 15.08 1.15
N PHE A 322 -25.88 14.83 2.39
CA PHE A 322 -27.19 15.20 2.91
C PHE A 322 -27.09 15.65 4.36
N GLY A 323 -27.95 16.60 4.75
CA GLY A 323 -27.97 17.13 6.11
C GLY A 323 -26.61 17.68 6.59
N LYS A 324 -26.43 17.76 7.91
CA LYS A 324 -25.19 18.23 8.53
C LYS A 324 -24.20 17.06 8.68
N GLY A 325 -23.46 16.77 7.61
CA GLY A 325 -22.39 15.77 7.62
C GLY A 325 -22.80 14.35 7.21
N GLY A 326 -24.05 14.16 6.76
CA GLY A 326 -24.48 12.89 6.18
C GLY A 326 -23.89 12.68 4.79
N VAL A 327 -23.42 11.46 4.53
CA VAL A 327 -22.83 11.07 3.24
C VAL A 327 -23.21 9.64 2.90
N VAL A 328 -23.68 9.40 1.68
CA VAL A 328 -23.69 8.07 1.06
C VAL A 328 -22.66 8.09 -0.03
N ASP A 329 -21.73 7.13 -0.03
CA ASP A 329 -20.72 7.03 -1.07
C ASP A 329 -20.43 5.57 -1.42
N GLY A 330 -19.86 5.35 -2.58
CA GLY A 330 -19.51 4.02 -3.03
C GLY A 330 -18.77 4.03 -4.35
N PHE A 331 -18.27 2.86 -4.72
CA PHE A 331 -17.57 2.66 -5.97
C PHE A 331 -17.70 1.24 -6.50
N PHE A 332 -17.38 1.10 -7.78
CA PHE A 332 -17.18 -0.15 -8.47
C PHE A 332 -15.96 -0.02 -9.37
N VAL A 333 -15.05 -0.99 -9.32
CA VAL A 333 -13.87 -1.07 -10.19
C VAL A 333 -13.80 -2.47 -10.78
N TYR A 334 -13.54 -2.54 -12.07
CA TYR A 334 -13.25 -3.77 -12.78
C TYR A 334 -11.79 -3.75 -13.24
N ASN A 335 -11.00 -4.76 -12.85
CA ASN A 335 -9.64 -4.95 -13.34
C ASN A 335 -9.59 -6.10 -14.35
N PHE A 336 -8.89 -5.88 -15.45
CA PHE A 336 -8.79 -6.84 -16.53
C PHE A 336 -7.46 -6.74 -17.27
N GLY A 337 -7.13 -7.76 -18.05
CA GLY A 337 -5.93 -7.76 -18.86
C GLY A 337 -5.24 -9.10 -18.81
N GLN A 338 -3.91 -9.07 -18.75
CA GLN A 338 -3.10 -10.27 -18.76
C GLN A 338 -1.79 -10.09 -18.00
N ARG A 339 -1.24 -11.22 -17.56
CA ARG A 339 0.12 -11.31 -17.01
C ARG A 339 0.76 -12.61 -17.47
N LEU A 340 2.08 -12.66 -17.59
CA LEU A 340 2.77 -13.92 -17.79
C LEU A 340 2.97 -14.60 -16.44
N ASN A 341 2.54 -15.86 -16.33
CA ASN A 341 2.89 -16.69 -15.19
C ASN A 341 4.05 -17.59 -15.57
N HIS A 342 5.19 -17.35 -14.95
CA HIS A 342 6.44 -18.06 -15.23
C HIS A 342 6.51 -19.47 -14.70
N ILE A 343 5.72 -19.80 -13.67
CA ILE A 343 5.65 -21.16 -13.14
C ILE A 343 5.08 -22.09 -14.22
N ILE A 344 4.01 -21.64 -14.88
CA ILE A 344 3.32 -22.42 -15.93
C ILE A 344 3.73 -22.03 -17.35
N LYS A 345 4.57 -20.98 -17.51
CA LYS A 345 4.99 -20.38 -18.79
C LYS A 345 3.81 -20.01 -19.71
N GLU A 346 2.70 -19.57 -19.12
CA GLU A 346 1.48 -19.23 -19.84
C GLU A 346 0.95 -17.86 -19.45
N LYS A 347 0.27 -17.20 -20.39
CA LYS A 347 -0.45 -15.96 -20.11
C LYS A 347 -1.71 -16.28 -19.30
N GLN A 348 -1.86 -15.59 -18.18
CA GLN A 348 -3.08 -15.60 -17.37
C GLN A 348 -3.91 -14.37 -17.71
N HIS A 349 -5.17 -14.58 -18.06
CA HIS A 349 -6.13 -13.51 -18.32
C HIS A 349 -6.81 -13.10 -17.02
N VAL A 350 -6.77 -11.82 -16.67
CA VAL A 350 -7.41 -11.28 -15.47
C VAL A 350 -8.77 -10.69 -15.82
N SER A 351 -9.77 -10.98 -14.98
CA SER A 351 -11.15 -10.47 -15.05
C SER A 351 -11.73 -10.49 -13.64
N ALA A 352 -11.64 -9.37 -12.95
CA ALA A 352 -11.93 -9.29 -11.53
C ALA A 352 -12.52 -7.92 -11.19
N PHE A 353 -13.13 -7.80 -10.00
CA PHE A 353 -13.79 -6.56 -9.61
C PHE A 353 -13.77 -6.34 -8.11
N GLU A 354 -13.95 -5.08 -7.74
CA GLU A 354 -14.13 -4.61 -6.38
C GLU A 354 -15.30 -3.63 -6.33
N THR A 355 -16.04 -3.65 -5.23
CA THR A 355 -17.06 -2.65 -4.95
C THR A 355 -17.12 -2.35 -3.46
N SER A 356 -17.45 -1.10 -3.15
CA SER A 356 -17.76 -0.68 -1.79
C SER A 356 -18.97 0.23 -1.78
N ALA A 357 -19.75 0.12 -0.71
CA ALA A 357 -20.82 1.05 -0.39
C ALA A 357 -20.66 1.48 1.06
N SER A 358 -20.86 2.76 1.32
CA SER A 358 -20.68 3.36 2.62
C SER A 358 -21.74 4.41 2.90
N VAL A 359 -22.11 4.52 4.17
CA VAL A 359 -23.03 5.53 4.65
C VAL A 359 -22.51 6.11 5.96
N ARG A 360 -22.62 7.43 6.10
CA ARG A 360 -22.37 8.18 7.33
C ARG A 360 -23.63 8.99 7.60
N VAL A 361 -24.22 8.80 8.78
CA VAL A 361 -25.48 9.44 9.18
C VAL A 361 -25.25 10.18 10.49
N PRO A 362 -25.50 11.50 10.54
CA PRO A 362 -25.50 12.23 11.82
C PRO A 362 -26.65 11.71 12.69
N VAL A 363 -26.35 11.33 13.93
CA VAL A 363 -27.32 10.84 14.91
C VAL A 363 -27.20 11.69 16.18
N GLY A 364 -28.14 12.62 16.34
CA GLY A 364 -28.10 13.64 17.38
C GLY A 364 -27.15 14.82 17.04
N PRO A 365 -26.95 15.76 17.97
CA PRO A 365 -26.14 16.96 17.73
C PRO A 365 -24.65 16.68 17.48
N ASP A 366 -24.12 15.65 18.13
CA ASP A 366 -22.67 15.38 18.23
C ASP A 366 -22.27 13.95 17.84
N GLY A 367 -23.23 13.11 17.43
CA GLY A 367 -23.01 11.71 17.06
C GLY A 367 -23.02 11.48 15.55
N LEU A 368 -22.24 10.50 15.10
CA LEU A 368 -22.19 10.05 13.71
C LEU A 368 -22.14 8.53 13.66
N VAL A 369 -23.13 7.89 13.05
CA VAL A 369 -23.10 6.46 12.74
C VAL A 369 -22.50 6.27 11.34
N ARG A 370 -21.65 5.27 11.18
CA ARG A 370 -21.00 4.94 9.91
C ARG A 370 -21.16 3.46 9.63
N SER A 371 -21.43 3.10 8.39
CA SER A 371 -21.38 1.72 7.95
C SER A 371 -20.70 1.63 6.59
N THR A 372 -19.89 0.59 6.41
CA THR A 372 -19.18 0.31 5.16
C THR A 372 -19.33 -1.16 4.84
N PHE A 373 -19.57 -1.46 3.57
CA PHE A 373 -19.47 -2.79 2.99
C PHE A 373 -18.41 -2.76 1.89
N ILE A 374 -17.62 -3.82 1.79
CA ILE A 374 -16.67 -4.03 0.69
C ILE A 374 -16.79 -5.46 0.19
N TYR A 375 -16.68 -5.63 -1.12
CA TYR A 375 -16.48 -6.90 -1.77
C TYR A 375 -15.36 -6.77 -2.79
N THR A 376 -14.40 -7.69 -2.72
CA THR A 376 -13.28 -7.80 -3.65
C THR A 376 -13.25 -9.24 -4.16
N SER A 377 -13.25 -9.44 -5.48
CA SER A 377 -13.27 -10.79 -6.06
C SER A 377 -11.97 -11.55 -5.77
N GLY A 378 -12.08 -12.88 -5.69
CA GLY A 378 -10.97 -13.80 -5.45
C GLY A 378 -10.97 -14.96 -6.44
N ASP A 379 -9.92 -15.78 -6.42
CA ASP A 379 -9.76 -16.94 -7.30
C ASP A 379 -9.61 -18.26 -6.53
N ASN A 380 -10.12 -19.35 -7.10
CA ASN A 380 -9.94 -20.72 -6.59
C ASN A 380 -8.60 -21.35 -7.02
N SER A 381 -7.93 -20.80 -8.02
CA SER A 381 -6.66 -21.30 -8.54
C SER A 381 -5.75 -20.17 -8.97
N LEU A 382 -4.68 -19.96 -8.20
CA LEU A 382 -3.72 -18.92 -8.53
C LEU A 382 -2.89 -19.23 -9.79
N ASN A 383 -2.86 -20.49 -10.22
CA ASN A 383 -2.15 -20.97 -11.39
C ASN A 383 -3.05 -21.20 -12.62
N GLY A 384 -4.32 -20.81 -12.57
CA GLY A 384 -5.23 -20.95 -13.71
C GLY A 384 -4.92 -20.01 -14.87
N LYS A 385 -5.25 -20.39 -16.11
CA LYS A 385 -5.19 -19.51 -17.30
C LYS A 385 -6.11 -18.29 -17.20
N ARG A 386 -7.11 -18.36 -16.34
CA ARG A 386 -8.05 -17.28 -16.04
C ARG A 386 -7.94 -16.97 -14.56
N ARG A 387 -7.84 -15.69 -14.25
CA ARG A 387 -7.70 -15.10 -12.93
C ARG A 387 -8.91 -14.20 -12.67
N THR A 388 -9.53 -14.40 -11.53
CA THR A 388 -10.77 -13.74 -11.07
C THR A 388 -10.58 -13.01 -9.74
N ASP A 389 -9.35 -12.97 -9.25
CA ASP A 389 -8.97 -12.16 -8.12
C ASP A 389 -8.61 -10.73 -8.53
N PHE A 390 -9.11 -9.78 -7.76
CA PHE A 390 -8.74 -8.38 -7.89
C PHE A 390 -7.36 -8.17 -7.27
N GLY A 391 -6.57 -7.24 -7.80
CA GLY A 391 -5.30 -6.83 -7.20
C GLY A 391 -5.01 -5.38 -7.52
N GLY A 392 -4.47 -4.65 -6.55
CA GLY A 392 -3.93 -3.30 -6.74
C GLY A 392 -2.47 -3.33 -7.17
N VAL A 393 -1.89 -2.14 -7.29
CA VAL A 393 -0.45 -1.95 -7.46
C VAL A 393 0.27 -2.47 -6.23
N VAL A 394 1.39 -3.15 -6.45
CA VAL A 394 2.28 -3.63 -5.39
C VAL A 394 3.73 -3.33 -5.79
N ASN A 395 4.64 -3.31 -4.83
CA ASN A 395 6.04 -2.95 -5.07
C ASN A 395 6.91 -4.13 -5.53
N VAL A 396 8.20 -3.83 -5.74
CA VAL A 396 9.24 -4.83 -6.07
C VAL A 396 9.45 -5.88 -4.99
N ASP A 397 8.85 -5.78 -3.81
CA ASP A 397 8.85 -6.85 -2.80
C ASP A 397 7.51 -7.61 -2.76
N GLY A 398 6.61 -7.34 -3.71
CA GLY A 398 5.25 -7.89 -3.74
C GLY A 398 4.33 -7.30 -2.68
N MET A 399 4.75 -6.24 -1.97
CA MET A 399 3.93 -5.61 -0.94
C MET A 399 2.93 -4.64 -1.56
N PRO A 400 1.66 -4.68 -1.12
CA PRO A 400 0.62 -3.83 -1.67
C PRO A 400 0.92 -2.37 -1.41
N GLU A 401 0.83 -1.56 -2.46
CA GLU A 401 0.86 -0.10 -2.38
C GLU A 401 -0.54 0.51 -2.36
N SER A 402 -1.52 -0.34 -2.02
CA SER A 402 -2.92 -0.01 -1.76
C SER A 402 -3.20 -0.12 -0.26
N TYR A 403 -3.84 0.92 0.29
CA TYR A 403 -4.14 1.02 1.73
C TYR A 403 -5.61 1.40 1.92
N PHE A 404 -6.47 0.39 2.07
CA PHE A 404 -7.88 0.62 2.36
C PHE A 404 -8.11 0.90 3.84
N THR A 405 -8.12 2.17 4.21
CA THR A 405 -8.23 2.61 5.63
C THR A 405 -9.62 3.15 5.99
N TYR A 406 -10.57 3.11 5.04
CA TYR A 406 -11.90 3.70 5.18
C TYR A 406 -12.73 3.13 6.36
N PRO A 407 -12.67 1.82 6.67
CA PRO A 407 -13.43 1.24 7.79
C PRO A 407 -13.02 1.71 9.19
N GLN A 408 -11.89 2.41 9.32
CA GLN A 408 -11.33 2.85 10.61
C GLN A 408 -11.05 1.73 11.63
N THR A 409 -10.84 0.50 11.16
CA THR A 409 -10.31 -0.58 11.98
C THR A 409 -8.85 -0.31 12.37
N LEU A 410 -8.39 -0.90 13.47
CA LEU A 410 -7.02 -0.81 13.96
C LEU A 410 -6.11 -1.92 13.44
N MET A 411 -6.66 -3.13 13.20
CA MET A 411 -5.87 -4.32 12.91
C MET A 411 -6.38 -5.16 11.73
N LEU A 412 -7.66 -5.16 11.36
CA LEU A 412 -8.13 -5.89 10.17
C LEU A 412 -7.51 -5.31 8.90
N PHE A 413 -7.66 -3.99 8.73
CA PHE A 413 -6.98 -3.19 7.71
C PHE A 413 -5.94 -2.28 8.33
N THR A 414 -5.09 -1.68 7.49
CA THR A 414 -4.15 -0.66 7.93
C THR A 414 -4.87 0.49 8.64
N SER A 415 -4.46 0.79 9.87
CA SER A 415 -5.01 1.91 10.63
C SER A 415 -4.71 3.25 9.96
N GLN A 416 -5.69 4.17 9.98
CA GLN A 416 -5.54 5.55 9.50
C GLN A 416 -4.42 6.32 10.21
N VAL A 417 -4.12 5.95 11.46
CA VAL A 417 -3.03 6.57 12.23
C VAL A 417 -1.70 5.89 11.89
N GLY A 418 -1.45 5.67 10.59
CA GLY A 418 -0.31 4.98 9.98
C GLY A 418 0.99 5.10 10.77
N ALA A 419 1.55 3.97 11.18
CA ALA A 419 2.76 3.86 11.98
C ALA A 419 3.92 3.18 11.27
N VAL A 420 5.11 3.25 11.88
CA VAL A 420 6.21 2.36 11.51
C VAL A 420 5.87 0.91 11.85
N THR A 421 5.16 0.72 12.96
CA THR A 421 4.88 -0.59 13.55
C THR A 421 3.51 -1.16 13.17
N ASN A 422 2.75 -0.46 12.33
CA ASN A 422 1.39 -0.84 12.00
C ASN A 422 1.39 -2.17 11.25
N ARG A 423 0.61 -3.10 11.77
CA ARG A 423 0.31 -4.38 11.13
C ARG A 423 -1.18 -4.46 10.81
N ASN A 424 -1.51 -5.39 9.92
CA ASN A 424 -2.85 -5.69 9.47
C ASN A 424 -3.02 -7.20 9.31
N VAL A 425 -4.18 -7.73 9.68
CA VAL A 425 -4.55 -9.15 9.56
C VAL A 425 -4.76 -9.51 8.09
N LEU A 426 -5.41 -8.62 7.34
CA LEU A 426 -5.54 -8.73 5.89
C LEU A 426 -4.29 -8.19 5.23
N HIS A 427 -3.73 -8.91 4.27
CA HIS A 427 -2.57 -8.41 3.52
C HIS A 427 -2.90 -7.15 2.71
N SER A 428 -4.01 -7.18 1.99
CA SER A 428 -4.61 -6.07 1.22
C SER A 428 -6.10 -6.38 1.00
N VAL A 429 -6.80 -5.54 0.25
CA VAL A 429 -8.18 -5.84 -0.21
C VAL A 429 -8.26 -7.11 -1.06
N ALA A 430 -7.18 -7.46 -1.77
CA ALA A 430 -7.09 -8.70 -2.54
C ALA A 430 -6.87 -9.94 -1.66
N ASN A 431 -6.31 -9.74 -0.46
CA ASN A 431 -5.93 -10.78 0.49
C ASN A 431 -5.29 -12.01 -0.18
N GLU A 432 -4.15 -11.80 -0.83
CA GLU A 432 -3.38 -12.86 -1.54
C GLU A 432 -4.11 -13.53 -2.71
N GLY A 433 -5.14 -12.87 -3.25
CA GLY A 433 -5.97 -13.39 -4.34
C GLY A 433 -7.19 -14.20 -3.85
N THR A 434 -7.43 -14.27 -2.54
CA THR A 434 -8.65 -14.88 -1.98
C THR A 434 -9.87 -13.98 -2.14
N GLY A 435 -9.66 -12.68 -2.35
CA GLY A 435 -10.72 -11.68 -2.27
C GLY A 435 -11.32 -11.61 -0.86
N ILE A 436 -12.15 -10.61 -0.61
CA ILE A 436 -12.81 -10.45 0.68
C ILE A 436 -14.23 -9.98 0.49
N TRP A 437 -15.09 -10.30 1.46
CA TRP A 437 -16.27 -9.52 1.73
C TRP A 437 -16.23 -9.09 3.19
N GLY A 438 -16.53 -7.83 3.45
CA GLY A 438 -16.41 -7.24 4.76
C GLY A 438 -17.53 -6.26 5.06
N GLY A 439 -17.99 -6.27 6.30
CA GLY A 439 -18.99 -5.34 6.82
C GLY A 439 -18.45 -4.64 8.07
N PHE A 440 -18.66 -3.32 8.13
CA PHE A 440 -18.15 -2.47 9.20
C PHE A 440 -19.26 -1.55 9.70
N LEU A 441 -19.25 -1.32 11.01
CA LEU A 441 -20.14 -0.38 11.70
C LEU A 441 -19.30 0.41 12.70
N GLY A 442 -19.48 1.72 12.72
CA GLY A 442 -18.79 2.62 13.64
C GLY A 442 -19.73 3.69 14.18
N TYR A 443 -19.41 4.18 15.37
CA TYR A 443 -20.07 5.32 15.98
C TYR A 443 -19.04 6.29 16.52
N ASP A 444 -19.08 7.53 16.05
CA ASP A 444 -18.28 8.63 16.57
C ASP A 444 -19.16 9.54 17.43
N HIS A 445 -18.59 10.09 18.52
CA HIS A 445 -19.28 11.04 19.36
C HIS A 445 -18.33 12.10 19.93
N ASN A 446 -18.74 13.38 19.83
CA ASN A 446 -18.08 14.46 20.55
C ASN A 446 -18.79 14.70 21.89
N PHE A 447 -18.27 14.11 22.96
CA PHE A 447 -18.82 14.28 24.32
C PHE A 447 -18.76 15.75 24.78
N THR A 448 -17.71 16.47 24.37
CA THR A 448 -17.57 17.92 24.57
C THR A 448 -16.81 18.51 23.38
N LYS A 449 -16.58 19.83 23.39
CA LYS A 449 -15.71 20.48 22.38
C LYS A 449 -14.27 19.94 22.36
N LYS A 450 -13.81 19.37 23.47
CA LYS A 450 -12.44 18.85 23.62
C LYS A 450 -12.37 17.32 23.69
N ILE A 451 -13.38 16.65 24.22
CA ILE A 451 -13.40 15.20 24.41
C ILE A 451 -14.24 14.57 23.29
N PHE A 452 -13.66 13.60 22.59
CA PHE A 452 -14.32 12.83 21.55
C PHE A 452 -13.99 11.34 21.71
N GLY A 453 -14.76 10.47 21.08
CA GLY A 453 -14.44 9.06 21.01
C GLY A 453 -15.13 8.38 19.83
N SER A 454 -14.66 7.18 19.53
CA SER A 454 -15.31 6.30 18.55
C SER A 454 -15.26 4.83 19.01
N VAL A 455 -16.24 4.06 18.55
CA VAL A 455 -16.25 2.59 18.65
C VAL A 455 -16.55 2.02 17.28
N ASN A 456 -15.86 0.93 16.92
CA ASN A 456 -15.96 0.30 15.61
C ASN A 456 -16.02 -1.22 15.78
N VAL A 457 -16.80 -1.86 14.93
CA VAL A 457 -16.84 -3.31 14.76
C VAL A 457 -16.76 -3.63 13.28
N GLY A 458 -15.96 -4.63 12.92
CA GLY A 458 -15.77 -5.05 11.54
C GLY A 458 -15.65 -6.55 11.44
N ALA A 459 -16.32 -7.18 10.48
CA ALA A 459 -16.20 -8.61 10.20
C ALA A 459 -15.78 -8.82 8.75
N VAL A 460 -14.87 -9.75 8.51
CA VAL A 460 -14.35 -10.06 7.16
C VAL A 460 -14.29 -11.57 6.95
N ALA A 461 -14.56 -11.99 5.72
CA ALA A 461 -14.35 -13.35 5.26
C ALA A 461 -13.78 -13.36 3.84
N ALA A 462 -12.99 -14.38 3.52
CA ALA A 462 -12.47 -14.65 2.19
C ALA A 462 -13.60 -15.04 1.23
N VAL A 463 -13.51 -14.62 -0.03
CA VAL A 463 -14.50 -14.98 -1.05
C VAL A 463 -14.20 -16.36 -1.64
N LYS A 464 -12.92 -16.62 -1.90
CA LYS A 464 -12.38 -17.89 -2.39
C LYS A 464 -11.23 -18.34 -1.49
N ASP A 465 -10.90 -19.62 -1.56
CA ASP A 465 -9.80 -20.16 -0.77
C ASP A 465 -8.95 -21.13 -1.61
N PRO A 466 -7.99 -20.59 -2.39
CA PRO A 466 -7.08 -21.42 -3.17
C PRO A 466 -6.08 -22.20 -2.29
N PHE A 467 -6.09 -21.99 -0.97
CA PHE A 467 -5.14 -22.54 -0.02
C PHE A 467 -5.71 -23.66 0.87
N GLN A 468 -6.98 -24.04 0.68
CA GLN A 468 -7.63 -25.15 1.40
C GLN A 468 -7.55 -25.04 2.94
N ARG A 469 -7.79 -23.85 3.46
CA ARG A 469 -7.91 -23.54 4.88
C ARG A 469 -9.18 -24.17 5.46
N ALA A 470 -9.27 -24.19 6.79
CA ALA A 470 -10.38 -24.85 7.46
C ALA A 470 -11.73 -24.14 7.27
N GLY A 471 -11.71 -22.85 6.91
CA GLY A 471 -12.88 -22.11 6.49
C GLY A 471 -12.53 -20.74 5.92
N ASN A 472 -13.56 -19.94 5.65
CA ASN A 472 -13.42 -18.66 4.95
C ASN A 472 -13.56 -17.46 5.89
N TYR A 473 -13.97 -17.65 7.14
CA TYR A 473 -14.18 -16.54 8.05
C TYR A 473 -12.84 -16.08 8.62
N ILE A 474 -12.45 -14.85 8.30
CA ILE A 474 -11.14 -14.28 8.65
C ILE A 474 -11.17 -13.81 10.10
N GLY A 475 -12.21 -13.06 10.47
CA GLY A 475 -12.41 -12.66 11.86
C GLY A 475 -13.30 -11.44 12.02
N THR A 476 -13.53 -11.08 13.28
CA THR A 476 -14.22 -9.85 13.69
C THR A 476 -13.30 -9.02 14.57
N GLU A 477 -13.13 -7.74 14.24
CA GLU A 477 -12.49 -6.76 15.10
C GLU A 477 -13.50 -5.96 15.90
N TYR A 478 -13.18 -5.73 17.16
CA TYR A 478 -13.75 -4.67 17.98
C TYR A 478 -12.65 -3.68 18.32
N SER A 479 -12.88 -2.40 18.06
CA SER A 479 -11.94 -1.34 18.42
C SER A 479 -12.63 -0.06 18.85
N GLY A 480 -11.89 0.80 19.54
CA GLY A 480 -12.39 2.10 19.94
C GLY A 480 -11.28 3.05 20.34
N GLU A 481 -11.63 4.32 20.46
CA GLU A 481 -10.75 5.36 20.95
C GLU A 481 -11.48 6.40 21.79
N VAL A 482 -10.73 7.04 22.67
CA VAL A 482 -11.12 8.28 23.34
C VAL A 482 -9.98 9.27 23.16
N GLY A 483 -10.32 10.50 22.77
CA GLY A 483 -9.38 11.56 22.51
C GLY A 483 -9.71 12.86 23.24
N TYR A 484 -8.67 13.63 23.54
CA TYR A 484 -8.74 14.95 24.13
C TYR A 484 -7.93 15.97 23.32
N LYS A 485 -8.59 17.03 22.87
CA LYS A 485 -7.98 18.18 22.21
C LYS A 485 -7.42 19.12 23.27
N VAL A 486 -6.11 19.05 23.50
CA VAL A 486 -5.41 19.91 24.46
C VAL A 486 -5.56 21.38 24.03
N ASN A 487 -5.28 21.63 22.74
CA ASN A 487 -5.48 22.90 22.04
C ASN A 487 -5.83 22.62 20.56
N THR A 488 -5.75 23.62 19.68
CA THR A 488 -6.05 23.46 18.24
C THR A 488 -5.09 22.54 17.50
N ASN A 489 -3.87 22.40 18.01
CA ASN A 489 -2.73 21.78 17.34
C ASN A 489 -2.29 20.48 18.02
N THR A 490 -2.68 20.25 19.27
CA THR A 490 -2.26 19.11 20.09
C THR A 490 -3.46 18.26 20.49
N THR A 491 -3.39 16.96 20.18
CA THR A 491 -4.39 15.96 20.57
C THR A 491 -3.73 14.76 21.23
N ILE A 492 -4.36 14.28 22.31
CA ILE A 492 -3.98 13.03 22.99
C ILE A 492 -5.10 12.02 22.76
N ARG A 493 -4.76 10.76 22.48
CA ARG A 493 -5.72 9.67 22.28
C ARG A 493 -5.28 8.41 23.03
N VAL A 494 -6.27 7.66 23.50
CA VAL A 494 -6.12 6.27 23.91
C VAL A 494 -6.97 5.44 22.96
N GLN A 495 -6.35 4.45 22.32
CA GLN A 495 -6.99 3.56 21.36
C GLN A 495 -6.80 2.12 21.82
N GLY A 496 -7.75 1.25 21.51
CA GLY A 496 -7.62 -0.18 21.78
C GLY A 496 -8.48 -1.01 20.87
N GLY A 497 -8.09 -2.25 20.63
CA GLY A 497 -8.89 -3.20 19.89
C GLY A 497 -8.40 -4.63 19.99
N THR A 498 -9.25 -5.57 19.59
CA THR A 498 -8.96 -7.00 19.48
C THR A 498 -9.59 -7.57 18.22
N VAL A 499 -8.95 -8.55 17.57
CA VAL A 499 -9.57 -9.35 16.51
C VAL A 499 -9.83 -10.75 17.02
N LEU A 500 -11.07 -11.20 16.93
CA LEU A 500 -11.44 -12.60 17.09
C LEU A 500 -11.21 -13.30 15.75
N LEU A 501 -10.11 -14.07 15.66
CA LEU A 501 -9.75 -14.80 14.45
C LEU A 501 -10.77 -15.90 14.17
N GLY A 502 -11.12 -16.07 12.90
CA GLY A 502 -12.06 -17.08 12.45
C GLY A 502 -11.38 -18.39 12.03
N ASP A 503 -12.18 -19.29 11.46
CA ASP A 503 -11.75 -20.63 11.02
C ASP A 503 -10.76 -20.59 9.85
N TYR A 504 -10.64 -19.47 9.14
CA TYR A 504 -9.60 -19.24 8.14
C TYR A 504 -8.19 -19.42 8.70
N TYR A 505 -7.99 -19.18 10.00
CA TYR A 505 -6.70 -19.33 10.67
C TYR A 505 -6.58 -20.59 11.53
N LYS A 506 -7.54 -21.52 11.43
CA LYS A 506 -7.49 -22.75 12.22
C LYS A 506 -6.30 -23.62 11.81
N GLY A 507 -5.51 -24.05 12.77
CA GLY A 507 -4.34 -24.90 12.56
C GLY A 507 -3.14 -24.19 11.93
N THR A 508 -3.16 -22.85 11.84
CA THR A 508 -2.10 -22.07 11.20
C THR A 508 -1.10 -21.47 12.20
N ALA A 509 -1.13 -21.80 13.49
CA ALA A 509 -0.13 -21.29 14.43
C ALA A 509 1.26 -21.88 14.13
N SER A 510 2.32 -21.08 14.35
CA SER A 510 3.72 -21.51 14.18
C SER A 510 4.22 -22.48 15.24
N GLU A 511 3.49 -22.67 16.32
CA GLU A 511 3.92 -23.40 17.52
C GLU A 511 3.65 -24.91 17.51
N GLY A 512 3.35 -25.46 16.33
CA GLY A 512 3.13 -26.89 16.12
C GLY A 512 1.97 -27.19 15.18
N ASN A 513 2.10 -28.31 14.46
CA ASN A 513 1.12 -28.77 13.47
C ASN A 513 -0.30 -28.80 14.06
N GLY A 514 -1.18 -27.91 13.55
CA GLY A 514 -2.60 -27.93 13.86
C GLY A 514 -3.05 -27.11 15.08
N LYS A 515 -2.19 -26.26 15.66
CA LYS A 515 -2.63 -25.29 16.69
C LYS A 515 -3.24 -24.03 16.06
N ASP A 516 -4.19 -23.43 16.76
CA ASP A 516 -4.83 -22.17 16.36
C ASP A 516 -4.02 -20.97 16.88
N PRO A 517 -3.87 -19.89 16.09
CA PRO A 517 -3.20 -18.68 16.56
C PRO A 517 -4.02 -17.96 17.62
N SER A 518 -3.33 -17.23 18.50
CA SER A 518 -3.98 -16.38 19.49
C SER A 518 -4.63 -15.16 18.84
N ASN A 519 -5.76 -14.71 19.40
CA ASN A 519 -6.44 -13.49 18.97
C ASN A 519 -5.53 -12.26 19.17
N PRO A 520 -5.30 -11.44 18.13
CA PRO A 520 -4.48 -10.25 18.27
C PRO A 520 -5.23 -9.16 19.05
N TYR A 521 -4.48 -8.37 19.80
CA TYR A 521 -4.95 -7.18 20.49
C TYR A 521 -3.87 -6.09 20.43
N THR A 522 -4.31 -4.84 20.50
CA THR A 522 -3.43 -3.67 20.64
C THR A 522 -4.09 -2.62 21.52
N ALA A 523 -3.30 -1.95 22.35
CA ALA A 523 -3.67 -0.77 23.10
C ALA A 523 -2.60 0.30 22.88
N ARG A 524 -3.02 1.54 22.62
CA ARG A 524 -2.13 2.62 22.18
C ARG A 524 -2.46 3.92 22.90
N PHE A 525 -1.44 4.57 23.42
CA PHE A 525 -1.47 5.99 23.75
C PHE A 525 -0.83 6.76 22.60
N VAL A 526 -1.50 7.81 22.11
CA VAL A 526 -1.06 8.61 20.95
C VAL A 526 -1.06 10.08 21.32
N LEU A 527 0.10 10.73 21.23
CA LEU A 527 0.22 12.19 21.24
C LEU A 527 0.47 12.65 19.81
N SER A 528 -0.35 13.59 19.32
CA SER A 528 -0.18 14.21 18.01
C SER A 528 -0.10 15.72 18.16
N TYR A 529 0.87 16.33 17.50
CA TYR A 529 1.06 17.78 17.42
C TYR A 529 1.23 18.22 15.97
N LEU A 530 0.50 19.25 15.55
CA LEU A 530 0.58 19.86 14.23
C LEU A 530 1.08 21.29 14.38
N PHE A 531 2.09 21.65 13.60
CA PHE A 531 2.71 22.97 13.55
C PHE A 531 2.46 23.60 12.19
#